data_AF-A0AAD6GE34-F1
#
_entry.id   AF-A0AAD6GE34-F1
#
_cell.length_a   1.000
_cell.length_b   1.000
_cell.length_c   1.000
_cell.angle_alpha   90.00
_cell.angle_beta   90.00
_cell.angle_gamma   90.00
#
_symmetry.space_group_name_H-M   'P 1'
#
loop_
_entity.id
_entity.type
_entity.pdbx_description
1 polymer ?
#
loop_
_entity_poly.entity_id
_entity_poly.type
_entity_poly.pdbx_seq_one_letter_code
_entity_poly.pdbx_strand_id
1 'polypeptide(L)'
;MAILSPAKGVSLLTLPTELLVVVLGCSSSFKDVANLAASCKRLNKIWKEHTSYICNHVASATIPCYEDLRALLATQGHLAIDAQVLKVSDVVRLNETSENAYNLLTAFHDHLKKGLHCDPQVSRILSLPEEIRFIRAHYQIWGLMLLEDAKQQECIASMDLEQTCLLSDFLCIFDPWRIQDPVIEQAVDRDPMAHQWLQQKIRQQRNKDFRGQLNHNYRPVNFTPYERHGRYAWWCDRQQDIFKKMLTGALFREHQDSNTEEDEEESSGDEYY
;
A
#
# COMPACT_ATOMS: atom_id res chain seq x y z
N MET A 1 -25.65 -27.58 -48.72
CA MET A 1 -24.56 -27.37 -47.75
C MET A 1 -23.82 -26.11 -48.15
N ALA A 2 -24.02 -25.01 -47.43
CA ALA A 2 -23.29 -23.77 -47.69
C ALA A 2 -21.93 -23.83 -46.99
N ILE A 3 -20.85 -23.77 -47.76
CA ILE A 3 -19.48 -23.68 -47.25
C ILE A 3 -19.30 -22.23 -46.77
N LEU A 4 -19.38 -22.01 -45.46
CA LEU A 4 -19.00 -20.74 -44.85
C LEU A 4 -17.50 -20.54 -45.11
N SER A 5 -17.18 -19.60 -45.99
CA SER A 5 -15.80 -19.18 -46.23
C SER A 5 -15.24 -18.61 -44.93
N PRO A 6 -14.06 -19.07 -44.47
CA PRO A 6 -13.46 -18.53 -43.25
C PRO A 6 -13.23 -17.04 -43.46
N ALA A 7 -13.89 -16.21 -42.64
CA ALA A 7 -13.71 -14.77 -42.64
C ALA A 7 -12.21 -14.50 -42.57
N LYS A 8 -11.66 -13.85 -43.60
CA LYS A 8 -10.26 -13.42 -43.62
C LYS A 8 -10.06 -12.49 -42.44
N GLY A 9 -9.46 -13.01 -41.37
CA GLY A 9 -9.16 -12.24 -40.17
C GLY A 9 -8.34 -11.01 -40.55
N VAL A 10 -8.71 -9.85 -40.01
CA VAL A 10 -7.90 -8.64 -40.12
C VAL A 10 -6.56 -8.93 -39.48
N SER A 11 -5.48 -8.82 -40.25
CA SER A 11 -4.14 -9.06 -39.73
C SER A 11 -3.78 -7.93 -38.76
N LEU A 12 -3.30 -8.26 -37.57
CA LEU A 12 -2.77 -7.26 -36.62
C LEU A 12 -1.73 -6.36 -37.30
N LEU A 13 -0.93 -6.93 -38.21
CA LEU A 13 0.13 -6.21 -38.93
C LEU A 13 -0.37 -5.26 -40.00
N THR A 14 -1.67 -5.16 -40.28
CA THR A 14 -2.23 -4.12 -41.18
C THR A 14 -2.67 -2.87 -40.43
N LEU A 15 -2.66 -2.88 -39.09
CA LEU A 15 -3.03 -1.71 -38.30
C LEU A 15 -2.01 -0.56 -38.44
N PRO A 16 -2.46 0.70 -38.32
CA PRO A 16 -1.58 1.85 -38.10
C PRO A 16 -0.67 1.67 -36.88
N THR A 17 0.48 2.35 -36.88
CA THR A 17 1.49 2.22 -35.81
C THR A 17 0.94 2.64 -34.45
N GLU A 18 0.10 3.68 -34.43
CA GLU A 18 -0.54 4.20 -33.22
C GLU A 18 -1.39 3.13 -32.54
N LEU A 19 -2.16 2.35 -33.32
CA LEU A 19 -2.96 1.25 -32.79
C LEU A 19 -2.09 0.09 -32.31
N LEU A 20 -0.97 -0.19 -32.98
CA LEU A 20 -0.03 -1.22 -32.53
C LEU A 20 0.65 -0.85 -31.21
N VAL A 21 0.98 0.44 -31.02
CA VAL A 21 1.50 0.96 -29.75
C VAL A 21 0.48 0.81 -28.64
N VAL A 22 -0.80 1.11 -28.89
CA VAL A 22 -1.89 0.90 -27.93
C VAL A 22 -2.06 -0.59 -27.61
N VAL A 23 -2.07 -1.47 -28.61
CA VAL A 23 -2.18 -2.93 -28.39
C VAL A 23 -1.03 -3.44 -27.51
N LEU A 24 0.22 -3.01 -27.77
CA LEU A 24 1.35 -3.34 -26.92
C LEU A 24 1.15 -2.76 -25.51
N GLY A 25 0.71 -1.51 -25.39
CA GLY A 25 0.49 -0.82 -24.12
C GLY A 25 -0.63 -1.40 -23.25
N CYS A 26 -1.61 -2.09 -23.86
CA CYS A 26 -2.73 -2.76 -23.17
C CYS A 26 -2.42 -4.22 -22.79
N SER A 27 -1.19 -4.68 -22.95
CA SER A 27 -0.80 -6.05 -22.56
C SER A 27 -0.89 -6.25 -21.04
N SER A 28 -1.24 -7.45 -20.59
CA SER A 28 -1.42 -7.82 -19.18
C SER A 28 -0.12 -7.94 -18.37
N SER A 29 1.05 -7.94 -19.02
CA SER A 29 2.34 -8.00 -18.35
C SER A 29 3.46 -7.55 -19.29
N PHE A 30 4.61 -7.12 -18.74
CA PHE A 30 5.81 -6.85 -19.55
C PHE A 30 6.27 -8.06 -20.37
N LYS A 31 6.06 -9.28 -19.83
CA LYS A 31 6.37 -10.53 -20.54
C LYS A 31 5.52 -10.70 -21.79
N ASP A 32 4.22 -10.40 -21.70
CA ASP A 32 3.31 -10.47 -22.85
C ASP A 32 3.69 -9.46 -23.92
N VAL A 33 4.07 -8.24 -23.52
CA VAL A 33 4.59 -7.21 -24.44
C VAL A 33 5.84 -7.72 -25.16
N ALA A 34 6.80 -8.27 -24.41
CA ALA A 34 8.06 -8.77 -24.97
C ALA A 34 7.81 -9.93 -25.95
N ASN A 35 6.93 -10.87 -25.60
CA ASN A 35 6.54 -11.97 -26.48
C ASN A 35 5.84 -11.47 -27.75
N LEU A 36 4.90 -10.53 -27.61
CA LEU A 36 4.18 -9.95 -28.75
C LEU A 36 5.14 -9.18 -29.66
N ALA A 37 6.05 -8.39 -29.10
CA ALA A 37 7.08 -7.67 -29.85
C ALA A 37 8.05 -8.64 -30.56
N ALA A 38 8.40 -9.76 -29.94
CA ALA A 38 9.30 -10.77 -30.52
C ALA A 38 8.66 -11.56 -31.68
N SER A 39 7.33 -11.61 -31.76
CA SER A 39 6.62 -12.39 -32.79
C SER A 39 6.88 -11.90 -34.23
N CYS A 40 7.22 -10.63 -34.44
CA CYS A 40 7.56 -10.13 -35.77
C CYS A 40 8.49 -8.90 -35.77
N LYS A 41 9.22 -8.71 -36.87
CA LYS A 41 10.19 -7.61 -37.03
C LYS A 41 9.54 -6.22 -36.91
N ARG A 42 8.31 -6.05 -37.40
CA ARG A 42 7.58 -4.77 -37.34
C ARG A 42 7.22 -4.40 -35.90
N LEU A 43 6.67 -5.33 -35.13
CA LEU A 43 6.30 -5.10 -33.73
C LEU A 43 7.55 -4.89 -32.87
N ASN A 44 8.64 -5.62 -33.12
CA ASN A 44 9.92 -5.39 -32.46
C ASN A 44 10.45 -3.97 -32.69
N LYS A 45 10.34 -3.48 -33.94
CA LYS A 45 10.73 -2.11 -34.29
C LYS A 45 9.88 -1.08 -33.55
N ILE A 46 8.54 -1.24 -33.56
CA ILE A 46 7.61 -0.36 -32.85
C ILE A 46 7.89 -0.36 -31.34
N TRP A 47 8.10 -1.53 -30.75
CA TRP A 47 8.50 -1.66 -29.35
C TRP A 47 9.75 -0.85 -29.03
N LYS A 48 10.81 -0.95 -29.83
CA LYS A 48 12.05 -0.18 -29.64
C LYS A 48 11.85 1.33 -29.79
N GLU A 49 11.07 1.75 -30.78
CA GLU A 49 10.80 3.17 -31.05
C GLU A 49 9.89 3.81 -29.98
N HIS A 50 8.98 3.04 -29.39
CA HIS A 50 7.98 3.51 -28.44
C HIS A 50 8.11 2.86 -27.06
N THR A 51 9.30 2.39 -26.68
CA THR A 51 9.51 1.61 -25.44
C THR A 51 9.00 2.36 -24.22
N SER A 52 9.37 3.64 -24.08
CA SER A 52 8.98 4.44 -22.92
C SER A 52 7.46 4.52 -22.75
N TYR A 53 6.73 4.86 -23.81
CA TYR A 53 5.28 4.99 -23.76
C TYR A 53 4.60 3.66 -23.40
N ILE A 54 5.01 2.57 -24.06
CA ILE A 54 4.42 1.24 -23.86
C ILE A 54 4.71 0.76 -22.44
N CYS A 55 5.96 0.90 -21.98
CA CYS A 55 6.35 0.49 -20.63
C CYS A 55 5.60 1.27 -19.55
N ASN A 56 5.46 2.60 -19.67
CA ASN A 56 4.71 3.38 -18.70
C ASN A 56 3.23 2.95 -18.64
N HIS A 57 2.60 2.71 -19.79
CA HIS A 57 1.21 2.23 -19.83
C HIS A 57 1.06 0.86 -19.17
N VAL A 58 1.91 -0.09 -19.54
CA VAL A 58 1.87 -1.45 -18.97
C VAL A 58 2.14 -1.40 -17.48
N ALA A 59 3.18 -0.67 -17.03
CA ALA A 59 3.52 -0.52 -15.62
C ALA A 59 2.32 -0.01 -14.80
N SER A 60 1.68 1.07 -15.27
CA SER A 60 0.53 1.66 -14.57
C SER A 60 -0.69 0.74 -14.49
N ALA A 61 -0.85 -0.16 -15.47
CA ALA A 61 -1.97 -1.09 -15.52
C ALA A 61 -1.71 -2.39 -14.74
N THR A 62 -0.45 -2.84 -14.64
CA THR A 62 -0.11 -4.16 -14.10
C THR A 62 0.51 -4.12 -12.71
N ILE A 63 1.08 -2.99 -12.28
CA ILE A 63 1.73 -2.86 -10.98
C ILE A 63 0.76 -2.21 -9.98
N PRO A 64 0.38 -2.90 -8.89
CA PRO A 64 -0.43 -2.29 -7.84
C PRO A 64 0.31 -1.12 -7.19
N CYS A 65 -0.42 -0.04 -6.93
CA CYS A 65 0.11 1.18 -6.30
C CYS A 65 1.33 1.74 -7.06
N TYR A 66 1.25 1.79 -8.40
CA TYR A 66 2.33 2.24 -9.27
C TYR A 66 2.91 3.60 -8.86
N GLU A 67 2.08 4.58 -8.49
CA GLU A 67 2.53 5.91 -8.07
C GLU A 67 3.35 5.86 -6.76
N ASP A 68 2.92 5.06 -5.77
CA ASP A 68 3.66 4.87 -4.52
C ASP A 68 5.01 4.16 -4.77
N LEU A 69 5.04 3.18 -5.69
CA LEU A 69 6.28 2.54 -6.12
C LEU A 69 7.22 3.54 -6.79
N ARG A 70 6.71 4.43 -7.65
CA ARG A 70 7.51 5.49 -8.27
C ARG A 70 8.08 6.44 -7.21
N ALA A 71 7.29 6.82 -6.21
CA ALA A 71 7.76 7.65 -5.11
C ALA A 71 8.90 6.97 -4.32
N LEU A 72 8.80 5.65 -4.09
CA LEU A 72 9.88 4.86 -3.50
C LEU A 72 11.15 4.89 -4.37
N LEU A 73 11.03 4.62 -5.68
CA LEU A 73 12.18 4.64 -6.59
C LEU A 73 12.79 6.04 -6.73
N ALA A 74 11.99 7.10 -6.61
CA ALA A 74 12.47 8.47 -6.57
C ALA A 74 13.28 8.74 -5.30
N THR A 75 12.81 8.23 -4.17
CA THR A 75 13.52 8.31 -2.87
C THR A 75 14.87 7.59 -2.93
N GLN A 76 14.95 6.49 -3.67
CA GLN A 76 16.19 5.75 -3.94
C GLN A 76 17.13 6.45 -4.95
N GLY A 77 16.70 7.54 -5.58
CA GLY A 77 17.46 8.24 -6.61
C GLY A 77 17.51 7.53 -7.97
N HIS A 78 16.59 6.59 -8.23
CA HIS A 78 16.55 5.83 -9.48
C HIS A 78 15.65 6.45 -10.54
N LEU A 79 14.44 6.88 -10.18
CA LEU A 79 13.44 7.39 -11.12
C LEU A 79 12.71 8.58 -10.51
N ALA A 80 12.86 9.79 -11.07
CA ALA A 80 12.11 10.95 -10.59
C ALA A 80 10.60 10.73 -10.73
N ILE A 81 9.82 11.28 -9.80
CA ILE A 81 8.37 11.05 -9.70
C ILE A 81 7.66 11.30 -11.04
N ASP A 82 7.98 12.41 -11.72
CA ASP A 82 7.35 12.80 -12.99
C ASP A 82 8.13 12.38 -14.24
N ALA A 83 9.28 11.70 -14.09
CA ALA A 83 10.08 11.29 -15.24
C ALA A 83 9.45 10.10 -15.96
N GLN A 84 9.28 10.18 -17.27
CA GLN A 84 8.89 9.00 -18.04
C GLN A 84 9.88 7.84 -17.77
N VAL A 85 9.41 6.60 -17.74
CA VAL A 85 10.31 5.43 -17.77
C VAL A 85 11.03 5.44 -19.12
N LEU A 86 12.28 5.89 -19.15
CA LEU A 86 13.01 6.12 -20.39
C LEU A 86 13.83 4.90 -20.81
N LYS A 87 14.22 4.04 -19.87
CA LYS A 87 15.13 2.93 -20.13
C LYS A 87 14.52 1.60 -19.70
N VAL A 88 14.93 0.53 -20.39
CA VAL A 88 14.58 -0.86 -20.02
C VAL A 88 15.07 -1.20 -18.61
N SER A 89 16.19 -0.63 -18.16
CA SER A 89 16.67 -0.78 -16.78
C SER A 89 15.66 -0.32 -15.74
N ASP A 90 14.93 0.75 -16.02
CA ASP A 90 13.97 1.33 -15.08
C ASP A 90 12.71 0.43 -15.00
N VAL A 91 12.36 -0.23 -16.11
CA VAL A 91 11.30 -1.24 -16.17
C VAL A 91 11.67 -2.47 -15.35
N VAL A 92 12.90 -2.96 -15.51
CA VAL A 92 13.42 -4.08 -14.72
C VAL A 92 13.36 -3.74 -13.23
N ARG A 93 13.83 -2.54 -12.84
CA ARG A 93 13.76 -2.06 -11.47
C ARG A 93 12.31 -2.00 -10.95
N LEU A 94 11.39 -1.40 -11.70
CA LEU A 94 9.96 -1.35 -11.36
C LEU A 94 9.41 -2.76 -11.10
N ASN A 95 9.71 -3.70 -12.00
CA ASN A 95 9.26 -5.08 -11.86
C ASN A 95 9.87 -5.76 -10.62
N GLU A 96 11.19 -5.72 -10.44
CA GLU A 96 11.91 -6.27 -9.28
C GLU A 96 11.38 -5.71 -7.95
N THR A 97 11.26 -4.38 -7.84
CA THR A 97 10.76 -3.72 -6.64
C THR A 97 9.29 -4.04 -6.39
N SER A 98 8.47 -4.20 -7.43
CA SER A 98 7.08 -4.63 -7.29
C SER A 98 6.93 -6.09 -6.84
N GLU A 99 7.79 -6.98 -7.35
CA GLU A 99 7.83 -8.39 -6.94
C GLU A 99 8.18 -8.52 -5.45
N ASN A 100 9.02 -7.64 -4.90
CA ASN A 100 9.29 -7.59 -3.47
C ASN A 100 8.04 -7.32 -2.62
N ALA A 101 7.13 -6.45 -3.07
CA ALA A 101 5.86 -6.22 -2.37
C ALA A 101 4.94 -7.47 -2.42
N TYR A 102 4.91 -8.19 -3.55
CA TYR A 102 4.19 -9.46 -3.65
C TYR A 102 4.80 -10.56 -2.77
N ASN A 103 6.13 -10.60 -2.66
CA ASN A 103 6.83 -11.53 -1.78
C ASN A 103 6.48 -11.27 -0.31
N LEU A 104 6.43 -9.99 0.11
CA LEU A 104 5.99 -9.58 1.44
C LEU A 104 4.53 -10.01 1.71
N LEU A 105 3.63 -9.76 0.75
CA LEU A 105 2.23 -10.17 0.85
C LEU A 105 2.09 -11.70 0.97
N THR A 106 2.86 -12.45 0.18
CA THR A 106 2.86 -13.92 0.24
C THR A 106 3.39 -14.42 1.59
N ALA A 107 4.49 -13.85 2.09
CA ALA A 107 5.04 -14.19 3.39
C ALA A 107 4.05 -13.88 4.54
N PHE A 108 3.35 -12.76 4.45
CA PHE A 108 2.28 -12.40 5.39
C PHE A 108 1.17 -13.45 5.40
N HIS A 109 0.66 -13.85 4.23
CA HIS A 109 -0.34 -14.92 4.13
C HIS A 109 0.16 -16.26 4.69
N ASP A 110 1.44 -16.59 4.49
CA ASP A 110 2.03 -17.81 5.06
C ASP A 110 2.16 -17.75 6.59
N HIS A 111 2.46 -16.59 7.16
CA HIS A 111 2.45 -16.39 8.62
C HIS A 111 1.03 -16.49 9.20
N LEU A 112 0.02 -15.97 8.50
CA LEU A 112 -1.38 -16.13 8.90
C LEU A 112 -1.80 -17.61 8.90
N LYS A 113 -1.43 -18.39 7.87
CA LYS A 113 -1.73 -19.83 7.80
C LYS A 113 -1.07 -20.62 8.94
N LYS A 114 0.14 -20.23 9.35
CA LYS A 114 0.89 -20.86 10.45
C LYS A 114 0.41 -20.44 11.84
N GLY A 115 -0.50 -19.46 11.93
CA GLY A 115 -0.98 -18.91 13.20
C GLY A 115 0.03 -18.03 13.94
N LEU A 116 1.11 -17.59 13.27
CA LEU A 116 2.13 -16.71 13.86
C LEU A 116 1.61 -15.27 14.02
N HIS A 117 0.61 -14.89 13.20
CA HIS A 117 -0.12 -13.63 13.29
C HIS A 117 -1.60 -13.89 13.56
N CYS A 118 -1.92 -14.68 14.59
CA CYS A 118 -3.29 -14.85 15.05
C CYS A 118 -3.81 -13.55 15.65
N ASP A 119 -4.26 -12.66 14.77
CA ASP A 119 -5.04 -11.50 15.14
C ASP A 119 -6.51 -11.81 14.81
N PRO A 120 -7.36 -12.09 15.82
CA PRO A 120 -8.74 -12.48 15.55
C PRO A 120 -9.55 -11.38 14.83
N GLN A 121 -9.06 -10.13 14.86
CA GLN A 121 -9.72 -9.00 14.21
C GLN A 121 -9.38 -8.89 12.72
N VAL A 122 -8.36 -9.62 12.25
CA VAL A 122 -7.87 -9.58 10.88
C VAL A 122 -8.36 -10.79 10.10
N SER A 123 -8.88 -10.57 8.89
CA SER A 123 -9.22 -11.67 8.01
C SER A 123 -7.98 -12.50 7.65
N ARG A 124 -8.10 -13.83 7.64
CA ARG A 124 -7.00 -14.72 7.22
C ARG A 124 -6.63 -14.58 5.74
N ILE A 125 -7.55 -14.01 4.95
CA ILE A 125 -7.38 -13.74 3.53
C ILE A 125 -7.66 -12.26 3.36
N LEU A 126 -6.69 -11.52 2.84
CA LEU A 126 -6.87 -10.10 2.57
C LEU A 126 -7.87 -9.91 1.43
N SER A 127 -8.78 -8.96 1.60
CA SER A 127 -9.58 -8.45 0.49
C SER A 127 -8.70 -7.68 -0.49
N LEU A 128 -9.17 -7.46 -1.73
CA LEU A 128 -8.43 -6.64 -2.71
C LEU A 128 -8.10 -5.23 -2.17
N PRO A 129 -9.03 -4.49 -1.52
CA PRO A 129 -8.68 -3.24 -0.84
C PRO A 129 -7.61 -3.37 0.25
N GLU A 130 -7.63 -4.43 1.04
CA GLU A 130 -6.62 -4.70 2.07
C GLU A 130 -5.24 -4.98 1.47
N GLU A 131 -5.17 -5.76 0.38
CA GLU A 131 -3.92 -6.01 -0.36
C GLU A 131 -3.34 -4.70 -0.93
N ILE A 132 -4.19 -3.84 -1.49
CA ILE A 132 -3.77 -2.52 -2.00
C ILE A 132 -3.21 -1.66 -0.86
N ARG A 133 -3.91 -1.58 0.29
CA ARG A 133 -3.41 -0.83 1.46
C ARG A 133 -2.10 -1.43 1.98
N PHE A 134 -1.98 -2.75 1.99
CA PHE A 134 -0.77 -3.46 2.39
C PHE A 134 0.41 -3.08 1.50
N ILE A 135 0.29 -3.23 0.18
CA ILE A 135 1.36 -2.92 -0.77
C ILE A 135 1.76 -1.45 -0.67
N ARG A 136 0.79 -0.54 -0.69
CA ARG A 136 1.02 0.90 -0.54
C ARG A 136 1.81 1.23 0.72
N ALA A 137 1.37 0.71 1.87
CA ALA A 137 2.05 0.98 3.14
C ALA A 137 3.47 0.43 3.17
N HIS A 138 3.72 -0.73 2.56
CA HIS A 138 5.07 -1.30 2.49
C HIS A 138 6.00 -0.45 1.62
N TYR A 139 5.54 0.09 0.48
CA TYR A 139 6.36 1.03 -0.29
C TYR A 139 6.67 2.30 0.51
N GLN A 140 5.70 2.84 1.25
CA GLN A 140 5.92 4.02 2.08
C GLN A 140 6.90 3.76 3.24
N ILE A 141 6.72 2.65 3.97
CA ILE A 141 7.64 2.24 5.05
C ILE A 141 9.04 2.02 4.50
N TRP A 142 9.16 1.32 3.38
CA TRP A 142 10.43 1.08 2.71
C TRP A 142 11.11 2.41 2.34
N GLY A 143 10.38 3.34 1.74
CA GLY A 143 10.90 4.67 1.41
C GLY A 143 11.41 5.41 2.65
N LEU A 144 10.63 5.40 3.74
CA LEU A 144 11.02 6.03 5.01
C LEU A 144 12.27 5.42 5.62
N MET A 145 12.46 4.11 5.52
CA MET A 145 13.65 3.42 6.04
C MET A 145 14.94 3.82 5.30
N LEU A 146 14.82 4.27 4.06
CA LEU A 146 15.96 4.68 3.23
C LEU A 146 16.33 6.16 3.40
N LEU A 147 15.49 6.95 4.06
CA LEU A 147 15.75 8.37 4.30
C LEU A 147 16.74 8.58 5.44
N GLU A 148 17.51 9.66 5.33
CA GLU A 148 18.28 10.20 6.44
C GLU A 148 17.34 10.67 7.56
N ASP A 149 17.81 10.62 8.81
CA ASP A 149 17.03 10.88 10.02
C ASP A 149 16.23 12.19 9.97
N ALA A 150 16.86 13.28 9.52
CA ALA A 150 16.22 14.60 9.42
C ALA A 150 15.07 14.62 8.40
N LYS A 151 15.30 14.06 7.19
CA LYS A 151 14.28 13.97 6.14
C LYS A 151 13.17 13.00 6.53
N GLN A 152 13.53 11.88 7.17
CA GLN A 152 12.56 10.93 7.70
C GLN A 152 11.63 11.61 8.71
N GLN A 153 12.18 12.41 9.62
CA GLN A 153 11.40 13.15 10.61
C GLN A 153 10.51 14.23 9.97
N GLU A 154 11.01 14.94 8.96
CA GLU A 154 10.23 15.91 8.17
C GLU A 154 9.04 15.23 7.47
N CYS A 155 9.30 14.11 6.77
CA CYS A 155 8.26 13.33 6.12
C CYS A 155 7.21 12.85 7.13
N ILE A 156 7.64 12.28 8.26
CA ILE A 156 6.73 11.82 9.32
C ILE A 156 5.88 12.98 9.86
N ALA A 157 6.48 14.15 10.11
CA ALA A 157 5.77 15.32 10.61
C ALA A 157 4.76 15.91 9.62
N SER A 158 4.92 15.63 8.32
CA SER A 158 4.00 16.06 7.25
C SER A 158 2.84 15.10 7.00
N MET A 159 2.88 13.88 7.56
CA MET A 159 1.82 12.88 7.39
C MET A 159 0.56 13.31 8.13
N ASP A 160 -0.59 12.94 7.58
CA ASP A 160 -1.85 13.08 8.29
C ASP A 160 -2.02 11.98 9.37
N LEU A 161 -3.05 12.16 10.20
CA LEU A 161 -3.33 11.25 11.30
C LEU A 161 -3.72 9.85 10.80
N GLU A 162 -4.41 9.76 9.66
CA GLU A 162 -4.79 8.49 9.04
C GLU A 162 -3.54 7.68 8.67
N GLN A 163 -2.62 8.31 7.95
CA GLN A 163 -1.39 7.72 7.46
C GLN A 163 -0.50 7.29 8.63
N THR A 164 -0.31 8.14 9.65
CA THR A 164 0.51 7.76 10.82
C THR A 164 -0.11 6.60 11.60
N CYS A 165 -1.44 6.50 11.69
CA CYS A 165 -2.10 5.33 12.26
C CYS A 165 -1.82 4.07 11.44
N LEU A 166 -2.11 4.10 10.13
CA LEU A 166 -1.94 2.95 9.23
C LEU A 166 -0.49 2.46 9.19
N LEU A 167 0.49 3.34 8.99
CA LEU A 167 1.89 2.94 8.91
C LEU A 167 2.42 2.40 10.24
N SER A 168 1.96 2.94 11.37
CA SER A 168 2.33 2.41 12.69
C SER A 168 1.86 0.97 12.93
N ASP A 169 0.70 0.61 12.37
CA ASP A 169 0.14 -0.73 12.45
C ASP A 169 0.84 -1.69 11.49
N PHE A 170 1.06 -1.27 10.25
CA PHE A 170 1.78 -2.08 9.26
C PHE A 170 3.22 -2.39 9.70
N LEU A 171 3.89 -1.47 10.39
CA LEU A 171 5.20 -1.72 11.00
C LEU A 171 5.20 -2.86 12.04
N CYS A 172 4.04 -3.28 12.56
CA CYS A 172 3.94 -4.46 13.44
C CYS A 172 4.03 -5.80 12.69
N ILE A 173 3.88 -5.78 11.36
CA ILE A 173 3.91 -6.96 10.49
C ILE A 173 4.91 -6.78 9.33
N PHE A 174 5.65 -5.69 9.32
CA PHE A 174 6.66 -5.39 8.33
C PHE A 174 7.93 -6.20 8.61
N ASP A 175 8.39 -6.97 7.62
CA ASP A 175 9.56 -7.82 7.69
C ASP A 175 10.59 -7.36 6.63
N PRO A 176 11.52 -6.46 6.98
CA PRO A 176 12.46 -5.90 6.00
C PRO A 176 13.40 -6.97 5.39
N TRP A 177 13.66 -8.06 6.11
CA TRP A 177 14.55 -9.14 5.66
C TRP A 177 13.97 -9.96 4.50
N ARG A 178 12.69 -9.76 4.15
CA ARG A 178 12.04 -10.40 3.00
C ARG A 178 12.18 -9.61 1.71
N ILE A 179 12.64 -8.37 1.80
CA ILE A 179 12.83 -7.50 0.64
C ILE A 179 14.19 -7.82 0.02
N GLN A 180 14.19 -8.28 -1.22
CA GLN A 180 15.41 -8.52 -1.99
C GLN A 180 15.83 -7.21 -2.67
N ASP A 181 16.38 -6.29 -1.89
CA ASP A 181 16.93 -5.03 -2.37
C ASP A 181 18.27 -4.72 -1.68
N PRO A 182 19.36 -4.51 -2.43
CA PRO A 182 20.68 -4.31 -1.83
C PRO A 182 20.77 -3.08 -0.91
N VAL A 183 19.98 -2.03 -1.18
CA VAL A 183 19.99 -0.80 -0.38
C VAL A 183 19.30 -1.05 0.96
N ILE A 184 18.19 -1.79 0.95
CA ILE A 184 17.50 -2.14 2.21
C ILE A 184 18.29 -3.16 3.01
N GLU A 185 18.92 -4.14 2.36
CA GLU A 185 19.80 -5.12 3.01
C GLU A 185 20.93 -4.40 3.73
N GLN A 186 21.60 -3.45 3.06
CA GLN A 186 22.65 -2.63 3.67
C GLN A 186 22.12 -1.77 4.83
N ALA A 187 20.91 -1.19 4.71
CA ALA A 187 20.31 -0.38 5.76
C ALA A 187 20.00 -1.22 7.02
N VAL A 188 19.47 -2.43 6.82
CA VAL A 188 19.14 -3.38 7.89
C VAL A 188 20.40 -3.96 8.54
N ASP A 189 21.44 -4.25 7.77
CA ASP A 189 22.72 -4.72 8.31
C ASP A 189 23.40 -3.65 9.16
N ARG A 190 23.28 -2.38 8.77
CA ARG A 190 23.81 -1.24 9.52
C ARG A 190 23.05 -1.01 10.83
N ASP A 191 21.73 -1.13 10.80
CA ASP A 191 20.86 -1.00 11.97
C ASP A 191 19.70 -2.01 11.91
N PRO A 192 19.85 -3.19 12.53
CA PRO A 192 18.81 -4.22 12.56
C PRO A 192 17.49 -3.75 13.21
N MET A 193 17.55 -2.68 14.00
CA MET A 193 16.41 -2.12 14.74
C MET A 193 15.78 -0.92 14.04
N ALA A 194 16.25 -0.54 12.85
CA ALA A 194 15.79 0.65 12.12
C ALA A 194 14.26 0.71 11.97
N HIS A 195 13.62 -0.42 11.62
CA HIS A 195 12.16 -0.49 11.48
C HIS A 195 11.42 -0.27 12.82
N GLN A 196 11.99 -0.71 13.95
CA GLN A 196 11.42 -0.49 15.28
C GLN A 196 11.56 0.98 15.70
N TRP A 197 12.70 1.60 15.42
CA TRP A 197 12.89 3.03 15.65
C TRP A 197 11.93 3.87 14.80
N LEU A 198 11.76 3.51 13.53
CA LEU A 198 10.76 4.12 12.64
C LEU A 198 9.35 3.99 13.23
N GLN A 199 8.99 2.81 13.74
CA GLN A 199 7.71 2.59 14.40
C GLN A 199 7.51 3.51 15.61
N GLN A 200 8.53 3.67 16.45
CA GLN A 200 8.46 4.57 17.60
C GLN A 200 8.24 6.02 17.16
N LYS A 201 8.97 6.50 16.16
CA LYS A 201 8.82 7.86 15.63
C LYS A 201 7.42 8.12 15.08
N ILE A 202 6.91 7.21 14.24
CA ILE A 202 5.55 7.33 13.70
C ILE A 202 4.51 7.30 14.81
N ARG A 203 4.65 6.43 15.83
CA ARG A 203 3.73 6.40 16.98
C ARG A 203 3.79 7.67 17.82
N GLN A 204 4.96 8.27 18.00
CA GLN A 204 5.11 9.55 18.69
C GLN A 204 4.38 10.67 17.94
N GLN A 205 4.58 10.76 16.62
CA GLN A 205 3.90 11.74 15.79
C GLN A 205 2.38 11.53 15.79
N ARG A 206 1.91 10.30 15.57
CA ARG A 206 0.49 9.92 15.68
C ARG A 206 -0.12 10.37 17.00
N ASN A 207 0.52 10.05 18.13
CA ASN A 207 0.00 10.40 19.44
C ASN A 207 -0.02 11.93 19.67
N LYS A 208 0.97 12.65 19.14
CA LYS A 208 1.02 14.11 19.16
C LYS A 208 -0.14 14.72 18.37
N ASP A 209 -0.34 14.28 17.13
CA ASP A 209 -1.39 14.81 16.24
C ASP A 209 -2.78 14.43 16.75
N PHE A 210 -2.96 13.19 17.21
CA PHE A 210 -4.21 12.74 17.80
C PHE A 210 -4.61 13.60 19.00
N ARG A 211 -3.67 13.88 19.91
CA ARG A 211 -3.91 14.78 21.05
C ARG A 211 -4.19 16.21 20.60
N GLY A 212 -3.44 16.72 19.63
CA GLY A 212 -3.61 18.07 19.12
C GLY A 212 -4.94 18.30 18.43
N GLN A 213 -5.41 17.32 17.63
CA GLN A 213 -6.64 17.44 16.84
C GLN A 213 -7.89 17.10 17.66
N LEU A 214 -7.81 16.13 18.56
CA LEU A 214 -8.99 15.55 19.22
C LEU A 214 -9.04 15.83 20.72
N ASN A 215 -8.01 16.45 21.31
CA ASN A 215 -7.88 16.68 22.75
C ASN A 215 -8.02 15.39 23.60
N HIS A 216 -7.68 14.24 23.01
CA HIS A 216 -7.74 12.94 23.66
C HIS A 216 -6.39 12.21 23.56
N ASN A 217 -6.11 11.32 24.51
CA ASN A 217 -4.98 10.40 24.37
C ASN A 217 -5.37 9.24 23.45
N TYR A 218 -4.50 8.90 22.52
CA TYR A 218 -4.70 7.74 21.65
C TYR A 218 -4.77 6.44 22.48
N ARG A 219 -5.99 5.90 22.62
CA ARG A 219 -6.30 4.68 23.39
C ARG A 219 -7.41 3.86 22.70
N PRO A 220 -7.10 3.18 21.60
CA PRO A 220 -8.14 2.51 20.80
C PRO A 220 -8.81 1.30 21.46
N VAL A 221 -8.22 0.75 22.53
CA VAL A 221 -8.80 -0.35 23.34
C VAL A 221 -10.18 0.00 23.85
N ASN A 222 -10.39 1.27 24.21
CA ASN A 222 -11.61 1.71 24.89
C ASN A 222 -12.83 1.81 23.95
N PHE A 223 -12.62 1.63 22.65
CA PHE A 223 -13.49 2.17 21.61
C PHE A 223 -13.71 1.23 20.42
N THR A 224 -13.02 0.11 20.43
CA THR A 224 -13.13 -0.92 19.39
C THR A 224 -13.60 -2.21 20.06
N PRO A 225 -14.24 -3.13 19.32
CA PRO A 225 -14.54 -4.46 19.82
C PRO A 225 -13.23 -5.24 19.98
N TYR A 226 -12.45 -4.91 21.01
CA TYR A 226 -11.15 -5.48 21.29
C TYR A 226 -11.30 -6.93 21.70
N GLU A 227 -10.77 -7.83 20.88
CA GLU A 227 -10.66 -9.23 21.24
C GLU A 227 -9.35 -9.46 22.01
N ARG A 228 -9.38 -10.36 22.99
CA ARG A 228 -8.19 -10.73 23.75
C ARG A 228 -7.12 -11.22 22.77
N HIS A 229 -5.94 -10.59 22.78
CA HIS A 229 -4.82 -10.84 21.84
C HIS A 229 -4.97 -10.26 20.42
N GLY A 230 -6.05 -9.52 20.14
CA GLY A 230 -6.19 -8.74 18.91
C GLY A 230 -5.27 -7.52 18.87
N ARG A 231 -4.91 -7.08 17.66
CA ARG A 231 -4.29 -5.77 17.46
C ARG A 231 -5.27 -4.91 16.69
N TYR A 232 -5.19 -3.60 16.91
CA TYR A 232 -5.81 -2.64 16.00
C TYR A 232 -5.07 -2.76 14.68
N ALA A 233 -5.76 -3.34 13.71
CA ALA A 233 -5.32 -3.44 12.35
C ALA A 233 -6.17 -2.43 11.59
N TRP A 234 -5.85 -1.14 11.72
CA TRP A 234 -6.60 -0.06 11.07
C TRP A 234 -6.63 -0.17 9.56
N TRP A 235 -5.83 -1.06 8.98
CA TRP A 235 -5.82 -1.39 7.57
C TRP A 235 -6.84 -2.47 7.18
N CYS A 236 -7.43 -3.18 8.15
CA CYS A 236 -8.44 -4.20 7.94
C CYS A 236 -9.80 -3.58 7.60
N ASP A 237 -10.53 -4.16 6.66
CA ASP A 237 -11.86 -3.70 6.22
C ASP A 237 -12.85 -3.63 7.38
N ARG A 238 -12.80 -4.63 8.28
CA ARG A 238 -13.69 -4.72 9.45
C ARG A 238 -13.53 -3.56 10.43
N GLN A 239 -12.39 -2.88 10.41
CA GLN A 239 -12.08 -1.78 11.32
C GLN A 239 -12.19 -0.40 10.65
N GLN A 240 -12.40 -0.32 9.33
CA GLN A 240 -12.40 0.97 8.61
C GLN A 240 -13.47 1.95 9.11
N ASP A 241 -14.66 1.46 9.42
CA ASP A 241 -15.76 2.34 9.85
C ASP A 241 -15.47 2.95 11.22
N ILE A 242 -15.02 2.12 12.16
CA ILE A 242 -14.61 2.59 13.49
C ILE A 242 -13.39 3.50 13.39
N PHE A 243 -12.43 3.16 12.53
CA PHE A 243 -11.24 3.97 12.28
C PHE A 243 -11.60 5.37 11.77
N LYS A 244 -12.53 5.49 10.81
CA LYS A 244 -13.03 6.80 10.34
C LYS A 244 -13.72 7.59 11.44
N LYS A 245 -14.56 6.94 12.26
CA LYS A 245 -15.19 7.59 13.43
C LYS A 245 -14.16 8.08 14.45
N MET A 246 -13.08 7.32 14.64
CA MET A 246 -11.97 7.69 15.52
C MET A 246 -11.21 8.91 14.99
N LEU A 247 -10.85 8.91 13.70
CA LEU A 247 -10.13 10.03 13.06
C LEU A 247 -10.91 11.34 13.10
N THR A 248 -12.23 11.28 12.98
CA THR A 248 -13.12 12.46 12.99
C THR A 248 -13.53 12.91 14.40
N GLY A 249 -13.11 12.16 15.43
CA GLY A 249 -13.53 12.37 16.82
C GLY A 249 -15.00 12.09 17.10
N ALA A 250 -15.78 11.63 16.11
CA ALA A 250 -17.19 11.28 16.29
C ALA A 250 -17.38 10.24 17.40
N LEU A 251 -16.43 9.30 17.48
CA LEU A 251 -16.44 8.24 18.47
C LEU A 251 -16.35 8.77 19.92
N PHE A 252 -15.67 9.88 20.16
CA PHE A 252 -15.51 10.44 21.52
C PHE A 252 -16.69 11.31 21.94
N ARG A 253 -17.42 11.89 20.98
CA ARG A 253 -18.65 12.63 21.25
C ARG A 253 -19.78 11.70 21.68
N GLU A 254 -19.96 10.59 20.95
CA GLU A 254 -20.97 9.56 21.27
C GLU A 254 -20.83 9.07 22.73
N HIS A 255 -19.60 8.94 23.25
CA HIS A 255 -19.35 8.48 24.62
C HIS A 255 -19.56 9.58 25.69
N GLN A 256 -19.41 10.87 25.34
CA GLN A 256 -19.71 11.96 26.27
C GLN A 256 -21.21 12.12 26.45
N ASP A 257 -21.97 12.00 25.37
CA ASP A 257 -23.43 12.11 25.40
C ASP A 257 -24.05 10.94 26.19
N SER A 258 -23.55 9.69 26.00
CA SER A 258 -24.06 8.53 26.75
C SER A 258 -23.82 8.60 28.26
N ASN A 259 -22.69 9.17 28.70
CA ASN A 259 -22.41 9.30 30.12
C ASN A 259 -23.25 10.41 30.79
N THR A 260 -23.72 11.39 30.01
CA THR A 260 -24.53 12.50 30.56
C THR A 260 -25.98 12.06 30.78
N GLU A 261 -26.50 11.13 29.98
CA GLU A 261 -27.85 10.57 30.14
C GLU A 261 -27.98 9.63 31.36
N GLU A 262 -26.93 8.88 31.70
CA GLU A 262 -26.94 7.98 32.87
C GLU A 262 -26.89 8.74 34.21
N ASP A 263 -26.20 9.89 34.26
CA ASP A 263 -26.09 10.71 35.47
C ASP A 263 -27.38 11.52 35.77
N GLU A 264 -28.22 11.80 34.77
CA GLU A 264 -29.50 12.52 34.95
C GLU A 264 -30.64 11.62 35.46
N GLU A 265 -30.59 10.30 35.20
CA GLU A 265 -31.61 9.36 35.69
C GLU A 265 -31.42 9.01 37.18
N GLU A 266 -30.19 8.97 37.70
CA GLU A 266 -29.91 8.69 39.13
C GLU A 266 -30.22 9.86 40.08
N SER A 267 -30.40 11.09 39.57
CA SER A 267 -30.73 12.25 40.40
C SER A 267 -32.23 12.46 40.67
N SER A 268 -33.11 11.56 40.18
CA SER A 268 -34.57 11.74 40.27
C SER A 268 -35.29 10.81 41.26
N GLY A 269 -34.57 9.91 41.92
CA GLY A 269 -35.14 8.95 42.88
C GLY A 269 -34.54 9.08 44.27
N ASP A 270 -35.13 9.95 45.11
CA ASP A 270 -35.45 9.68 46.53
C ASP A 270 -35.78 10.98 47.27
N GLU A 271 -36.98 11.51 47.01
CA GLU A 271 -37.72 12.35 47.95
C GLU A 271 -38.99 11.58 48.34
N TYR A 272 -38.86 10.66 49.30
CA TYR A 272 -40.02 10.11 50.01
C TYR A 272 -39.85 10.31 51.52
N TYR A 273 -40.80 11.07 52.05
CA TYR A 273 -41.08 11.42 53.44
C TYR A 273 -41.38 10.21 54.33
#